data_AF-A0A7X4DSL2-F1
#
_entry.id   AF-A0A7X4DSL2-F1
#
_cell.length_a   1.000
_cell.length_b   1.000
_cell.length_c   1.000
_cell.angle_alpha   90.00
_cell.angle_beta   90.00
_cell.angle_gamma   90.00
#
_symmetry.space_group_name_H-M   'P 1'
#
loop_
_entity.id
_entity.type
_entity.pdbx_description
1 polymer ?
#
loop_
_entity_poly.entity_id
_entity_poly.type
_entity_poly.pdbx_seq_one_letter_code
_entity_poly.pdbx_strand_id
1 'polypeptide(L)'
;MADFVSRVWLFRAGFFLLAGAAGFVQLLPLDIGPDDWVPGQELVLVMAFAWVVRRPEYVPALLLAAVFLVADILFMRPPGLWAALVVLAGEFLRGRRARAFAATLFAEWLLIAIVLLVMKAVETMMLLLSGAGHAGMDVTIMHLGLAILFYPVVVLLSERVLGIRKLHPGDRERS
;
A
#
# COMPACT_ATOMS: atom_id res chain seq x y z
N MET A 1 -28.79 6.35 1.40
CA MET A 1 -28.27 5.14 0.71
C MET A 1 -27.46 5.52 -0.53
N ALA A 2 -28.00 6.36 -1.44
CA ALA A 2 -27.31 6.79 -2.67
C ALA A 2 -25.95 7.50 -2.43
N ASP A 3 -25.86 8.34 -1.39
CA ASP A 3 -24.62 9.08 -1.09
C ASP A 3 -23.46 8.18 -0.63
N PHE A 4 -23.77 7.07 0.05
CA PHE A 4 -22.78 6.09 0.48
C PHE A 4 -22.23 5.32 -0.71
N VAL A 5 -23.11 4.81 -1.57
CA VAL A 5 -22.73 4.07 -2.78
C VAL A 5 -21.91 4.98 -3.70
N SER A 6 -22.36 6.21 -3.95
CA SER A 6 -21.63 7.19 -4.78
C SER A 6 -20.22 7.48 -4.22
N ARG A 7 -20.10 7.67 -2.90
CA ARG A 7 -18.81 7.90 -2.24
C ARG A 7 -17.88 6.68 -2.32
N VAL A 8 -18.40 5.45 -2.18
CA VAL A 8 -17.60 4.21 -2.34
C VAL A 8 -17.03 4.09 -3.76
N TRP A 9 -17.86 4.33 -4.78
CA TRP A 9 -17.42 4.27 -6.17
C TRP A 9 -16.43 5.38 -6.52
N LEU A 10 -16.61 6.60 -5.99
CA LEU A 10 -15.66 7.69 -6.15
C LEU A 10 -14.28 7.32 -5.58
N PHE A 11 -14.22 6.72 -4.38
CA PHE A 11 -12.94 6.31 -3.79
C PHE A 11 -12.32 5.10 -4.48
N ARG A 12 -13.11 4.14 -4.97
CA ARG A 12 -12.62 3.03 -5.80
C ARG A 12 -12.02 3.54 -7.11
N ALA A 13 -12.71 4.46 -7.77
CA ALA A 13 -12.21 5.11 -8.99
C ALA A 13 -10.94 5.92 -8.69
N GLY A 14 -10.91 6.65 -7.57
CA GLY A 14 -9.72 7.36 -7.12
C GLY A 14 -8.54 6.44 -6.83
N PHE A 15 -8.77 5.27 -6.22
CA PHE A 15 -7.73 4.26 -5.98
C PHE A 15 -7.18 3.75 -7.30
N PHE A 16 -8.07 3.35 -8.20
CA PHE A 16 -7.69 2.82 -9.50
C PHE A 16 -6.94 3.85 -10.34
N LEU A 17 -7.40 5.11 -10.34
CA LEU A 17 -6.74 6.21 -11.03
C LEU A 17 -5.37 6.53 -10.42
N LEU A 18 -5.23 6.57 -9.10
CA LEU A 18 -3.92 6.82 -8.47
C LEU A 18 -2.96 5.66 -8.70
N ALA A 19 -3.42 4.41 -8.56
CA ALA A 19 -2.60 3.24 -8.83
C ALA A 19 -2.20 3.17 -10.31
N GLY A 20 -3.13 3.44 -11.22
CA GLY A 20 -2.88 3.52 -12.65
C GLY A 20 -1.94 4.66 -13.02
N ALA A 21 -2.11 5.84 -12.44
CA ALA A 21 -1.22 6.99 -12.65
C ALA A 21 0.19 6.70 -12.12
N ALA A 22 0.31 6.09 -10.93
CA ALA A 22 1.60 5.70 -10.38
C ALA A 22 2.29 4.62 -11.24
N GLY A 23 1.53 3.61 -11.69
CA GLY A 23 2.03 2.60 -12.63
C GLY A 23 2.43 3.20 -13.98
N PHE A 24 1.67 4.18 -14.48
CA PHE A 24 2.00 4.90 -15.71
C PHE A 24 3.28 5.73 -15.58
N VAL A 25 3.46 6.43 -14.45
CA VAL A 25 4.71 7.16 -14.14
C VAL A 25 5.91 6.22 -14.05
N GLN A 26 5.72 5.00 -13.55
CA GLN A 26 6.77 3.97 -13.52
C GLN A 26 7.07 3.36 -14.89
N LEU A 27 6.09 3.35 -15.81
CA LEU A 27 6.29 2.88 -17.18
C LEU A 27 6.97 3.93 -18.06
N LEU A 28 6.87 5.21 -17.70
CA LEU A 28 7.65 6.25 -18.34
C LEU A 28 9.12 6.00 -18.01
N PRO A 29 10.03 5.94 -19.01
CA PRO A 29 11.46 5.97 -18.78
C PRO A 29 11.82 7.39 -18.32
N LEU A 30 11.46 7.72 -17.09
CA LEU A 30 11.93 8.91 -16.43
C LEU A 30 13.39 8.60 -16.09
N ASP A 31 14.32 9.13 -16.89
CA ASP A 31 15.74 9.15 -16.56
C ASP A 31 15.93 10.06 -15.33
N ILE A 32 15.57 9.56 -14.15
CA ILE A 32 15.81 10.22 -12.86
C ILE A 32 17.21 9.78 -12.37
N GLY A 33 18.22 9.99 -13.20
CA GLY A 33 19.63 9.79 -12.86
C GLY A 33 20.11 8.33 -12.76
N PRO A 34 21.42 8.11 -12.51
CA PRO A 34 22.09 6.82 -12.71
C PRO A 34 21.69 5.70 -11.74
N ASP A 35 21.12 6.07 -10.58
CA ASP A 35 20.73 5.15 -9.51
C ASP A 35 19.24 5.37 -9.22
N ASP A 36 18.38 4.57 -9.82
CA ASP A 36 16.91 4.68 -9.71
C ASP A 36 16.45 4.42 -8.25
N TRP A 37 16.50 5.47 -7.43
CA TRP A 37 16.28 5.47 -5.98
C TRP A 37 14.80 5.58 -5.60
N VAL A 38 13.92 5.80 -6.58
CA VAL A 38 12.49 6.03 -6.33
C VAL A 38 11.79 4.68 -6.16
N PRO A 39 11.19 4.40 -4.99
CA PRO A 39 10.51 3.12 -4.76
C PRO A 39 9.23 3.07 -5.62
N GLY A 40 9.25 2.33 -6.72
CA GLY A 40 8.09 2.25 -7.61
C GLY A 40 6.88 1.61 -6.94
N GLN A 41 6.89 0.29 -6.82
CA GLN A 41 5.73 -0.48 -6.34
C GLN A 41 5.42 -0.22 -4.86
N GLU A 42 6.45 0.05 -4.06
CA GLU A 42 6.32 0.23 -2.63
C GLU A 42 5.52 1.49 -2.31
N LEU A 43 5.58 2.54 -3.14
CA LEU A 43 4.73 3.74 -3.01
C LEU A 43 3.24 3.40 -3.19
N VAL A 44 2.91 2.64 -4.24
CA VAL A 44 1.53 2.21 -4.51
C VAL A 44 1.03 1.30 -3.40
N LEU A 45 1.89 0.42 -2.90
CA LEU A 45 1.59 -0.47 -1.78
C LEU A 45 1.30 0.29 -0.48
N VAL A 46 2.18 1.22 -0.12
CA VAL A 46 2.05 2.07 1.07
C VAL A 46 0.74 2.88 1.03
N MET A 47 0.40 3.41 -0.15
CA MET A 47 -0.88 4.09 -0.40
C MET A 47 -2.07 3.15 -0.22
N ALA A 48 -2.01 1.96 -0.83
CA ALA A 48 -3.06 0.96 -0.70
C ALA A 48 -3.30 0.56 0.76
N PHE A 49 -2.23 0.31 1.53
CA PHE A 49 -2.33 -0.04 2.94
C PHE A 49 -2.88 1.10 3.80
N ALA A 50 -2.48 2.35 3.54
CA ALA A 50 -3.07 3.49 4.23
C ALA A 50 -4.60 3.53 4.05
N TRP A 51 -5.09 3.24 2.84
CA TRP A 51 -6.53 3.23 2.57
C TRP A 51 -7.24 2.01 3.14
N VAL A 52 -6.63 0.82 3.08
CA VAL A 52 -7.15 -0.40 3.73
C VAL A 52 -7.33 -0.19 5.23
N VAL A 53 -6.37 0.45 5.89
CA VAL A 53 -6.41 0.72 7.33
C VAL A 53 -7.46 1.78 7.69
N ARG A 54 -7.66 2.79 6.85
CA ARG A 54 -8.60 3.90 7.12
C ARG A 54 -10.04 3.59 6.74
N ARG A 55 -10.26 2.92 5.60
CA ARG A 55 -11.59 2.63 5.04
C ARG A 55 -11.52 1.36 4.18
N PRO A 56 -11.52 0.16 4.80
CA PRO A 56 -11.43 -1.11 4.08
C PRO A 56 -12.59 -1.33 3.10
N GLU A 57 -13.73 -0.68 3.32
CA GLU A 57 -14.90 -0.68 2.43
C GLU A 57 -14.60 -0.14 1.02
N TYR A 58 -13.63 0.77 0.90
CA TYR A 58 -13.26 1.41 -0.37
C TYR A 58 -12.25 0.60 -1.18
N VAL A 59 -11.51 -0.30 -0.55
CA VAL A 59 -10.44 -1.07 -1.21
C VAL A 59 -10.67 -2.56 -0.96
N PRO A 60 -11.59 -3.21 -1.70
CA PRO A 60 -11.85 -4.63 -1.53
C PRO A 60 -10.63 -5.46 -1.97
N ALA A 61 -10.45 -6.65 -1.39
CA ALA A 61 -9.31 -7.52 -1.73
C ALA A 61 -9.23 -7.83 -3.23
N LEU A 62 -10.38 -8.00 -3.88
CA LEU A 62 -10.43 -8.23 -5.33
C LEU A 62 -9.85 -7.06 -6.14
N LEU A 63 -10.04 -5.82 -5.68
CA LEU A 63 -9.49 -4.63 -6.35
C LEU A 63 -7.97 -4.56 -6.17
N LEU A 64 -7.46 -4.87 -4.97
CA LEU A 64 -6.01 -5.01 -4.75
C LEU A 64 -5.42 -6.08 -5.64
N ALA A 65 -6.02 -7.28 -5.64
CA ALA A 65 -5.59 -8.39 -6.47
C ALA A 65 -5.51 -7.98 -7.95
N ALA A 66 -6.57 -7.37 -8.49
CA ALA A 66 -6.62 -6.95 -9.88
C ALA A 66 -5.55 -5.90 -10.22
N VAL A 67 -5.40 -4.86 -9.40
CA VAL A 67 -4.43 -3.78 -9.64
C VAL A 67 -2.99 -4.31 -9.60
N PHE A 68 -2.64 -5.08 -8.57
CA PHE A 68 -1.27 -5.58 -8.43
C PHE A 68 -0.97 -6.74 -9.37
N LEU A 69 -1.96 -7.53 -9.79
CA LEU A 69 -1.78 -8.54 -10.83
C LEU A 69 -1.49 -7.89 -12.19
N VAL A 70 -2.22 -6.83 -12.53
CA VAL A 70 -1.94 -6.04 -13.75
C VAL A 70 -0.54 -5.43 -13.68
N ALA A 71 -0.15 -4.89 -12.51
CA ALA A 71 1.21 -4.40 -12.31
C ALA A 71 2.26 -5.51 -12.52
N ASP A 72 2.06 -6.69 -11.93
CA ASP A 72 3.00 -7.82 -12.07
C ASP A 72 3.22 -8.21 -13.54
N ILE A 73 2.15 -8.21 -14.34
CA ILE A 73 2.20 -8.48 -15.79
C ILE A 73 2.93 -7.36 -16.52
N LEU A 74 2.60 -6.09 -16.24
CA LEU A 74 3.20 -4.94 -16.92
C LEU A 74 4.70 -4.83 -16.66
N PHE A 75 5.15 -5.15 -15.46
CA PHE A 75 6.56 -5.08 -15.05
C PHE A 75 7.34 -6.39 -15.30
N MET A 76 6.76 -7.36 -16.01
CA MET A 76 7.40 -8.65 -16.34
C MET A 76 7.95 -9.38 -15.10
N ARG A 77 7.27 -9.25 -13.96
CA ARG A 77 7.61 -9.93 -12.71
C ARG A 77 6.93 -11.30 -12.64
N PRO A 78 7.36 -12.20 -11.75
CA PRO A 78 6.67 -13.49 -11.56
C PRO A 78 5.17 -13.24 -11.30
N PRO A 79 4.29 -13.59 -12.24
CA PRO A 79 2.92 -13.09 -12.24
C PRO A 79 2.17 -13.59 -11.01
N GLY A 80 1.60 -12.66 -10.24
CA GLY A 80 0.71 -12.96 -9.13
C GLY A 80 1.38 -13.19 -7.78
N LEU A 81 2.72 -13.25 -7.69
CA LEU A 81 3.43 -13.37 -6.42
C LEU A 81 3.17 -12.14 -5.54
N TRP A 82 3.46 -10.96 -6.09
CA TRP A 82 3.31 -9.71 -5.34
C TRP A 82 1.82 -9.43 -5.09
N ALA A 83 0.96 -9.63 -6.09
CA ALA A 83 -0.49 -9.53 -5.89
C ALA A 83 -1.00 -10.40 -4.73
N ALA A 84 -0.54 -11.65 -4.62
CA ALA A 84 -0.92 -12.54 -3.53
C ALA A 84 -0.43 -12.03 -2.16
N LEU A 85 0.82 -11.57 -2.08
CA LEU A 85 1.38 -10.98 -0.86
C LEU A 85 0.62 -9.74 -0.42
N VAL A 86 0.28 -8.85 -1.36
CA VAL A 86 -0.48 -7.62 -1.09
C VAL A 86 -1.87 -7.94 -0.55
N VAL A 87 -2.58 -8.91 -1.14
CA VAL A 87 -3.91 -9.32 -0.67
C VAL A 87 -3.83 -9.91 0.73
N LEU A 88 -2.87 -10.82 0.97
CA LEU A 88 -2.69 -11.47 2.27
C LEU A 88 -2.34 -10.46 3.36
N ALA A 89 -1.42 -9.54 3.08
CA ALA A 89 -1.07 -8.45 3.97
C ALA A 89 -2.25 -7.51 4.21
N GLY A 90 -3.02 -7.17 3.16
CA GLY A 90 -4.22 -6.35 3.26
C GLY A 90 -5.28 -6.96 4.18
N GLU A 91 -5.56 -8.27 4.06
CA GLU A 91 -6.49 -8.98 4.94
C GLU A 91 -5.97 -9.09 6.37
N PHE A 92 -4.67 -9.35 6.56
CA PHE A 92 -4.03 -9.35 7.87
C PHE A 92 -4.19 -7.98 8.57
N LEU A 93 -3.97 -6.88 7.84
CA LEU A 93 -4.14 -5.52 8.34
C LEU A 93 -5.61 -5.20 8.68
N ARG A 94 -6.57 -5.70 7.89
CA ARG A 94 -8.01 -5.57 8.21
C ARG A 94 -8.37 -6.27 9.52
N GLY A 95 -7.87 -7.48 9.73
CA GLY A 95 -8.11 -8.24 10.96
C GLY A 95 -7.46 -7.62 12.20
N ARG A 96 -6.32 -6.94 12.04
CA ARG A 96 -5.61 -6.27 13.14
C ARG A 96 -6.09 -4.85 13.43
N ARG A 97 -7.03 -4.33 12.63
CA ARG A 97 -7.46 -2.92 12.66
C ARG A 97 -7.90 -2.44 14.04
N ALA A 98 -8.74 -3.25 14.69
CA ALA A 98 -9.33 -2.90 15.99
C ALA A 98 -8.30 -2.88 17.14
N ARG A 99 -7.21 -3.64 17.05
CA ARG A 99 -6.20 -3.76 18.13
C ARG A 99 -4.98 -2.87 17.89
N ALA A 100 -4.45 -2.85 16.66
CA ALA A 100 -3.21 -2.16 16.36
C ALA A 100 -3.37 -0.66 16.09
N PHE A 101 -4.52 -0.23 15.54
CA PHE A 101 -4.72 1.18 15.14
C PHE A 101 -5.52 2.01 16.14
N ALA A 102 -6.05 1.37 17.19
CA ALA A 102 -6.74 2.01 18.30
C ALA A 102 -5.77 2.67 19.30
N ALA A 103 -4.51 2.23 19.36
CA ALA A 103 -3.56 2.66 20.38
C ALA A 103 -2.83 3.98 20.01
N THR A 104 -2.06 4.01 18.92
CA THR A 104 -1.29 5.21 18.49
C THR A 104 -0.94 5.16 16.99
N LEU A 105 -0.56 6.30 16.42
CA LEU A 105 0.03 6.36 15.06
C LEU A 105 1.38 5.62 14.99
N PHE A 106 2.14 5.60 16.08
CA PHE A 106 3.41 4.88 16.15
C PHE A 106 3.22 3.36 16.05
N ALA A 107 2.23 2.80 16.75
CA ALA A 107 1.90 1.37 16.65
C ALA A 107 1.42 0.99 15.24
N GLU A 108 0.65 1.87 14.60
CA GLU A 108 0.23 1.73 13.20
C GLU A 108 1.43 1.68 12.26
N TRP A 109 2.34 2.65 12.39
CA TRP A 109 3.57 2.73 11.62
C TRP A 109 4.46 1.50 11.81
N LEU A 110 4.65 1.06 13.07
CA LEU A 110 5.47 -0.12 13.38
C LEU A 110 4.89 -1.40 12.76
N LEU A 111 3.57 -1.59 12.83
CA LEU A 111 2.92 -2.75 12.21
C LEU A 111 3.13 -2.76 10.70
N ILE A 112 2.98 -1.60 10.04
CA ILE A 112 3.18 -1.48 8.61
C ILE A 112 4.65 -1.72 8.23
N ALA A 113 5.59 -1.20 9.01
CA ALA A 113 7.01 -1.46 8.80
C ALA A 113 7.33 -2.96 8.87
N ILE A 114 6.78 -3.68 9.85
CA ILE A 114 6.95 -5.14 9.96
C ILE A 114 6.33 -5.87 8.76
N VAL A 115 5.13 -5.48 8.34
CA VAL A 115 4.47 -6.08 7.18
C VAL A 115 5.28 -5.86 5.90
N LEU A 116 5.76 -4.64 5.66
CA LEU A 116 6.60 -4.32 4.50
C LEU A 116 7.92 -5.11 4.53
N LEU A 117 8.55 -5.23 5.70
CA LEU A 117 9.78 -6.02 5.87
C LEU A 117 9.54 -7.50 5.51
N VAL A 118 8.47 -8.10 6.03
CA VAL A 118 8.13 -9.51 5.75
C VAL A 118 7.82 -9.71 4.28
N MET A 119 7.00 -8.83 3.68
CA MET A 119 6.68 -8.89 2.26
C MET A 119 7.93 -8.80 1.39
N LYS A 120 8.84 -7.86 1.70
CA LYS A 120 10.08 -7.69 0.93
C LYS A 120 11.01 -8.88 1.07
N ALA A 121 11.10 -9.46 2.27
CA ALA A 121 11.89 -10.67 2.51
C ALA A 121 11.34 -11.87 1.71
N VAL A 122 10.01 -12.05 1.67
CA VAL A 122 9.37 -13.13 0.91
C VAL A 122 9.52 -12.91 -0.59
N GLU A 123 9.30 -11.68 -1.08
CA GLU A 123 9.52 -11.32 -2.50
C GLU A 123 10.96 -11.64 -2.91
N THR A 124 11.94 -11.18 -2.14
CA THR A 124 13.37 -11.39 -2.42
C THR A 124 13.71 -12.88 -2.42
N MET A 125 13.23 -13.64 -1.44
CA MET A 125 13.45 -15.10 -1.38
C MET A 125 12.88 -15.80 -2.61
N MET A 126 11.67 -15.43 -3.04
CA MET A 126 11.02 -16.05 -4.20
C MET A 126 11.69 -15.68 -5.52
N LEU A 127 12.17 -14.43 -5.66
CA LEU A 127 12.93 -14.01 -6.83
C LEU A 127 14.28 -14.74 -6.91
N LEU A 128 14.98 -14.88 -5.77
CA LEU A 128 16.21 -15.68 -5.65
C LEU A 128 15.99 -17.12 -6.08
N LEU A 129 14.91 -17.76 -5.59
CA LEU A 129 14.55 -19.15 -5.95
C LEU A 129 14.17 -19.29 -7.43
N SER A 130 13.57 -18.26 -8.03
CA SER A 130 13.17 -18.26 -9.43
C SER A 130 14.34 -17.99 -10.39
N GLY A 131 15.51 -17.58 -9.87
CA GLY A 131 16.63 -17.11 -10.69
C GLY A 131 16.33 -15.80 -11.43
N ALA A 132 15.27 -15.09 -11.03
CA ALA A 132 14.90 -13.81 -11.62
C ALA A 132 15.84 -12.72 -11.10
N GLY A 133 16.23 -11.79 -11.96
CA GLY A 133 17.02 -10.63 -11.54
C GLY A 133 16.29 -9.85 -10.44
N HIS A 134 16.97 -9.65 -9.32
CA HIS A 134 16.52 -8.83 -8.20
C HIS A 134 17.52 -7.70 -7.99
N ALA A 135 17.01 -6.54 -7.55
CA ALA A 135 17.84 -5.38 -7.26
C ALA A 135 18.93 -5.72 -6.22
N GLY A 136 20.03 -4.97 -6.26
CA GLY A 136 21.07 -5.06 -5.24
C GLY A 136 20.51 -4.93 -3.82
N MET A 137 21.17 -5.57 -2.86
CA MET A 137 20.73 -5.57 -1.46
C MET A 137 20.65 -4.15 -0.89
N ASP A 138 21.58 -3.30 -1.32
CA ASP A 138 21.67 -1.87 -1.05
C ASP A 138 20.43 -1.10 -1.55
N VAL A 139 20.05 -1.28 -2.81
CA VAL A 139 18.86 -0.65 -3.41
C VAL A 139 17.58 -1.15 -2.72
N THR A 140 17.51 -2.44 -2.42
CA THR A 140 16.37 -3.06 -1.73
C THR A 140 16.15 -2.46 -0.34
N ILE A 141 17.23 -2.30 0.45
CA ILE A 141 17.17 -1.69 1.78
C ILE A 141 16.73 -0.22 1.66
N MET A 142 17.25 0.52 0.68
CA MET A 142 16.88 1.92 0.46
C MET A 142 15.40 2.06 0.11
N HIS A 143 14.88 1.25 -0.81
CA HIS A 143 13.45 1.25 -1.16
C HIS A 143 12.55 0.90 0.02
N LEU A 144 12.94 -0.10 0.82
CA LEU A 144 12.18 -0.46 2.01
C LEU A 144 12.19 0.67 3.04
N GLY A 145 13.35 1.29 3.30
CA GLY A 145 13.48 2.43 4.20
C GLY A 145 12.64 3.61 3.76
N LEU A 146 12.70 3.97 2.46
CA LEU A 146 11.89 5.04 1.88
C LEU A 146 10.40 4.72 1.97
N ALA A 147 9.96 3.50 1.68
CA ALA A 147 8.56 3.10 1.80
C ALA A 147 8.02 3.24 3.23
N ILE A 148 8.81 2.81 4.22
CA ILE A 148 8.49 2.93 5.65
C ILE A 148 8.41 4.40 6.07
N LEU A 149 9.35 5.24 5.62
CA LEU A 149 9.36 6.69 5.90
C LEU A 149 8.24 7.43 5.17
N PHE A 150 7.83 6.96 4.00
CA PHE A 150 6.77 7.59 3.21
C PHE A 150 5.37 7.29 3.76
N TYR A 151 5.18 6.16 4.43
CA TYR A 151 3.90 5.81 5.06
C TYR A 151 3.29 6.92 5.95
N PRO A 152 3.99 7.49 6.95
CA PRO A 152 3.41 8.57 7.76
C PRO A 152 3.06 9.81 6.95
N VAL A 153 3.82 10.11 5.89
CA VAL A 153 3.51 11.21 4.95
C VAL A 153 2.20 10.94 4.21
N VAL A 154 2.03 9.73 3.68
CA VAL A 154 0.81 9.30 3.00
C VAL A 154 -0.40 9.31 3.93
N VAL A 155 -0.22 8.87 5.18
CA VAL A 155 -1.22 8.94 6.24
C VAL A 155 -1.62 10.39 6.50
N LEU A 156 -0.66 11.29 6.69
CA LEU A 156 -0.92 12.71 6.97
C LEU A 156 -1.63 13.39 5.79
N LEU A 157 -1.20 13.13 4.55
CA LEU A 157 -1.85 13.61 3.34
C LEU A 157 -3.27 13.04 3.22
N SER A 158 -3.45 11.76 3.50
CA SER A 158 -4.77 11.13 3.51
C SER A 158 -5.68 11.72 4.59
N GLU A 159 -5.16 12.12 5.76
CA GLU A 159 -5.96 12.85 6.77
C GLU A 159 -6.37 14.23 6.30
N ARG A 160 -5.42 14.99 5.74
CA ARG A 160 -5.63 16.36 5.25
C ARG A 160 -6.62 16.40 4.09
N VAL A 161 -6.53 15.45 3.16
CA VAL A 161 -7.36 15.39 1.94
C VAL A 161 -8.71 14.72 2.21
N LEU A 162 -8.78 13.68 3.04
CA LEU A 162 -10.01 12.89 3.23
C LEU A 162 -10.82 13.32 4.46
N GLY A 163 -10.27 14.13 5.38
CA GLY A 163 -10.99 14.67 6.53
C GLY A 163 -11.47 13.62 7.54
N ILE A 164 -10.94 12.39 7.48
CA ILE A 164 -11.33 11.30 8.38
C ILE A 164 -10.44 11.36 9.63
N ARG A 165 -10.86 12.17 10.62
CA ARG A 165 -10.34 12.05 11.99
C ARG A 165 -10.60 10.64 12.52
N LYS A 166 -9.65 10.06 13.26
CA LYS A 166 -9.93 8.92 14.15
C LYS A 166 -11.06 9.37 15.10
N LEU A 167 -12.24 8.76 15.00
CA LEU A 167 -13.27 8.89 16.04
C LEU A 167 -12.71 8.20 17.29
N HIS A 168 -12.41 8.99 18.31
CA HIS A 168 -11.97 8.48 19.60
C HIS A 168 -13.15 7.74 20.24
N PRO A 169 -12.93 6.65 21.01
CA PRO A 169 -14.00 5.91 21.68
C PRO A 169 -14.83 6.69 22.73
N GLY A 170 -14.61 8.00 22.91
CA GLY A 170 -15.28 8.87 23.88
C GLY A 170 -16.42 9.74 23.33
N ASP A 171 -16.65 9.78 22.01
CA ASP A 171 -17.67 10.67 21.41
C ASP A 171 -19.10 10.09 21.45
N ARG A 172 -19.31 8.91 22.06
CA ARG A 172 -20.62 8.25 22.14
C ARG A 172 -21.47 8.63 23.35
N GLU A 173 -20.93 9.40 24.30
CA GLU A 173 -21.65 9.70 25.55
C GLU A 173 -22.35 11.07 25.55
N ARG A 174 -22.43 11.79 24.42
CA ARG A 174 -22.91 13.18 24.42
C ARG A 174 -23.84 13.63 23.29
N SER A 175 -24.67 12.74 22.72
CA SER A 175 -25.82 13.18 21.90
C SER A 175 -27.13 12.67 22.45
#